data_AF-A0A1G1MP16-F1
#
_entry.id   AF-A0A1G1MP16-F1
#
_cell.length_a   1.000
_cell.length_b   1.000
_cell.length_c   1.000
_cell.angle_alpha   90.00
_cell.angle_beta   90.00
_cell.angle_gamma   90.00
#
_symmetry.space_group_name_H-M   'P 1'
#
loop_
_entity.id
_entity.type
_entity.pdbx_description
1 polymer ?
#
loop_
_entity_poly.entity_id
_entity_poly.type
_entity_poly.pdbx_seq_one_letter_code
_entity_poly.pdbx_strand_id
1 'polypeptide(L)' 'INWKNKDNKQYSQMAFERALELLSLTIDDPKNKSRLKEPTRLYELLVDYFAGDNSFGSSDELWHNYFLAFAYALSAGRLR' A
#
# COMPACT_ATOMS: atom_id res chain seq x y z
N ILE A 1 8.97 0.94 -0.40
CA ILE A 1 9.85 0.12 -1.27
C ILE A 1 11.06 0.91 -1.75
N ASN A 2 10.90 2.05 -2.42
CA ASN A 2 12.06 2.89 -2.78
C ASN A 2 12.96 3.23 -1.59
N TRP A 3 12.40 3.50 -0.39
CA TRP A 3 13.19 3.73 0.82
C TRP A 3 13.88 2.47 1.37
N LYS A 4 13.24 1.30 1.26
CA LYS A 4 13.83 0.00 1.58
C LYS A 4 15.06 -0.28 0.71
N ASN A 5 14.95 -0.02 -0.59
CA ASN A 5 16.04 -0.24 -1.56
C ASN A 5 17.19 0.74 -1.42
N LYS A 6 16.99 1.87 -0.71
CA LYS A 6 18.04 2.84 -0.37
C LYS A 6 18.68 2.56 1.01
N ASP A 7 18.47 1.36 1.55
CA ASP A 7 18.84 0.94 2.92
C ASP A 7 18.33 1.89 4.03
N ASN A 8 17.28 2.66 3.73
CA ASN A 8 16.68 3.57 4.67
C ASN A 8 15.48 2.90 5.36
N LYS A 9 15.79 1.97 6.26
CA LYS A 9 14.82 1.13 6.96
C LYS A 9 13.81 1.96 7.76
N GLN A 10 14.26 3.03 8.42
CA GLN A 10 13.38 3.91 9.20
C GLN A 10 12.31 4.57 8.35
N TYR A 11 12.70 5.16 7.21
CA TYR A 11 11.72 5.78 6.31
C TYR A 11 10.83 4.75 5.64
N SER A 12 11.34 3.55 5.34
CA SER A 12 10.51 2.46 4.85
C SER A 12 9.45 2.05 5.86
N GLN A 13 9.81 1.94 7.13
CA GLN A 13 8.91 1.61 8.22
C GLN A 13 7.85 2.70 8.43
N MET A 14 8.26 3.97 8.51
CA MET A 14 7.33 5.10 8.64
C MET A 14 6.34 5.18 7.46
N ALA A 15 6.81 4.94 6.23
CA ALA A 15 5.94 4.92 5.06
C ALA A 15 4.93 3.75 5.10
N PHE A 16 5.36 2.58 5.58
CA PHE A 16 4.49 1.42 5.79
C PHE A 16 3.41 1.70 6.84
N GLU A 17 3.79 2.23 8.01
CA GLU A 17 2.86 2.59 9.08
C GLU A 17 1.81 3.61 8.62
N ARG A 18 2.25 4.65 7.89
CA ARG A 18 1.32 5.64 7.31
C ARG A 18 0.38 5.05 6.27
N ALA A 19 0.84 4.09 5.46
CA ALA A 19 -0.03 3.42 4.50
C ALA A 19 -1.12 2.60 5.20
N LEU A 20 -0.78 1.89 6.29
CA LEU A 20 -1.76 1.14 7.09
C LEU A 20 -2.77 2.06 7.79
N GLU A 21 -2.31 3.18 8.34
CA GLU A 21 -3.19 4.19 8.94
C GLU A 21 -4.21 4.70 7.92
N LEU A 22 -3.75 5.09 6.72
CA LEU A 22 -4.63 5.56 5.65
C LEU A 22 -5.61 4.49 5.18
N LEU A 23 -5.17 3.23 5.06
CA LEU A 23 -6.05 2.12 4.71
C LEU A 23 -7.10 1.86 5.77
N SER A 24 -6.72 1.92 7.05
CA SER A 24 -7.66 1.76 8.17
C SER A 24 -8.73 2.85 8.15
N LEU A 25 -8.32 4.11 7.99
CA LEU A 25 -9.26 5.23 7.82
C LEU A 25 -10.16 5.06 6.58
N THR A 26 -9.63 4.51 5.50
CA THR A 26 -10.40 4.24 4.27
C THR A 26 -11.43 3.12 4.49
N ILE A 27 -11.07 2.07 5.22
CA ILE A 27 -11.95 0.94 5.57
C ILE A 27 -13.08 1.40 6.50
N ASP A 28 -12.75 2.24 7.48
CA ASP A 28 -13.69 2.74 8.49
C ASP A 28 -14.68 3.78 7.94
N ASP A 29 -14.34 4.43 6.82
CA ASP A 29 -15.20 5.44 6.19
C ASP A 29 -16.53 4.82 5.72
N PRO A 30 -17.69 5.28 6.23
CA PRO A 30 -19.00 4.74 5.85
C PRO A 30 -19.29 4.74 4.35
N LYS A 31 -18.68 5.66 3.57
CA LYS A 31 -18.87 5.75 2.12
C LYS A 31 -18.29 4.54 1.37
N ASN A 32 -17.35 3.82 2.00
CA ASN A 32 -16.62 2.71 1.38
C ASN A 32 -17.17 1.32 1.76
N LYS A 33 -18.24 1.24 2.56
CA LYS A 33 -18.81 -0.03 3.07
C LYS A 33 -19.17 -1.06 1.98
N SER A 34 -19.50 -0.61 0.76
CA SER A 34 -19.80 -1.49 -0.37
C SER A 34 -18.55 -2.00 -1.12
N ARG A 35 -17.35 -1.48 -0.80
CA ARG A 35 -16.10 -1.72 -1.54
C ARG A 35 -14.90 -2.02 -0.63
N LEU A 36 -15.12 -2.81 0.42
CA LEU A 36 -14.07 -3.12 1.41
C LEU A 36 -13.10 -4.22 0.98
N LYS A 37 -13.47 -5.07 0.01
CA LYS A 37 -12.70 -6.26 -0.38
C LYS A 37 -11.26 -5.94 -0.80
N GLU A 38 -11.08 -4.91 -1.63
CA GLU A 38 -9.74 -4.54 -2.10
C GLU A 38 -8.90 -3.87 -1.00
N PRO A 39 -9.40 -2.86 -0.26
CA PRO A 39 -8.67 -2.28 0.87
C PRO A 39 -8.26 -3.27 1.95
N THR A 40 -9.14 -4.21 2.34
CA THR A 40 -8.81 -5.18 3.40
C THR A 40 -7.76 -6.19 2.94
N ARG A 41 -7.84 -6.66 1.68
CA ARG A 41 -6.81 -7.54 1.10
C ARG A 41 -5.47 -6.83 0.97
N LEU A 42 -5.49 -5.56 0.57
CA LEU A 42 -4.28 -4.75 0.50
C LEU A 42 -3.65 -4.58 1.88
N TYR A 43 -4.46 -4.35 2.92
CA TYR A 43 -4.00 -4.31 4.30
C TYR A 43 -3.33 -5.63 4.72
N GLU A 44 -3.99 -6.77 4.51
CA GLU A 44 -3.45 -8.11 4.82
C GLU A 44 -2.10 -8.37 4.13
N LEU A 45 -2.02 -8.10 2.82
CA LEU A 45 -0.80 -8.33 2.03
C LEU A 45 0.35 -7.39 2.45
N LEU A 46 0.05 -6.13 2.78
CA LEU A 46 1.07 -5.20 3.26
C LEU A 46 1.61 -5.62 4.64
N VAL A 47 0.72 -6.05 5.55
CA VAL A 47 1.15 -6.56 6.86
C VAL A 47 2.00 -7.81 6.71
N ASP A 48 1.57 -8.78 5.90
CA ASP A 48 2.33 -10.00 5.62
C ASP A 48 3.72 -9.70 5.03
N TYR A 49 3.81 -8.75 4.09
CA TYR A 49 5.06 -8.44 3.41
C TYR A 49 6.07 -7.63 4.25
N PHE A 50 5.59 -6.69 5.07
CA PHE A 50 6.47 -5.78 5.83
C PHE A 50 6.69 -6.22 7.27
N ALA A 51 5.75 -6.94 7.87
CA ALA A 51 5.79 -7.32 9.28
C ALA A 51 5.61 -8.83 9.53
N GLY A 52 5.25 -9.61 8.51
CA GLY A 52 5.10 -11.06 8.58
C GLY A 52 6.19 -11.82 7.84
N ASP A 53 5.94 -13.11 7.62
CA ASP A 53 6.86 -14.04 6.94
C ASP A 53 6.75 -13.99 5.41
N ASN A 54 5.99 -13.04 4.86
CA ASN A 54 5.68 -12.95 3.43
C ASN A 54 5.07 -14.27 2.89
N SER A 55 4.11 -14.83 3.62
CA SER A 55 3.45 -16.11 3.31
C SER A 55 2.71 -16.08 1.98
N PHE A 56 2.26 -14.91 1.53
CA PHE A 56 1.60 -14.74 0.23
C PHE A 56 2.58 -14.53 -0.93
N GLY A 57 3.89 -14.49 -0.67
CA GLY A 57 4.93 -14.42 -1.70
C GLY A 57 4.97 -13.09 -2.46
N SER A 58 4.64 -11.99 -1.78
CA SER A 58 4.75 -10.64 -2.34
C SER A 58 6.20 -10.27 -2.65
N SER A 59 6.41 -9.33 -3.58
CA SER A 59 7.74 -8.86 -4.00
C SER A 59 7.76 -7.35 -4.17
N ASP A 60 8.96 -6.76 -4.16
CA ASP A 60 9.11 -5.33 -4.39
C ASP A 60 8.59 -4.90 -5.77
N GLU A 61 8.75 -5.75 -6.79
CA GLU A 61 8.24 -5.53 -8.14
C GLU A 61 6.70 -5.56 -8.18
N LEU A 62 6.07 -6.53 -7.50
CA LEU A 62 4.62 -6.64 -7.41
C LEU A 62 4.01 -5.34 -6.90
N TRP A 63 4.56 -4.81 -5.82
CA TRP A 63 4.09 -3.57 -5.22
C TRP A 63 4.40 -2.35 -6.07
N HIS A 64 5.58 -2.29 -6.71
CA HIS A 64 5.90 -1.22 -7.64
C HIS A 64 4.85 -1.15 -8.75
N ASN A 65 4.54 -2.28 -9.38
CA ASN A 65 3.55 -2.38 -10.45
C ASN A 65 2.13 -2.04 -9.95
N TYR A 66 1.74 -2.56 -8.77
CA TYR A 66 0.44 -2.28 -8.18
C TYR A 66 0.24 -0.77 -7.94
N PHE A 67 1.20 -0.10 -7.29
CA PHE A 67 1.08 1.33 -6.97
C PHE A 67 1.36 2.25 -8.17
N LEU A 68 2.11 1.79 -9.18
CA LEU A 68 2.37 2.56 -10.39
C LEU A 68 1.09 2.90 -11.15
N ALA A 69 0.13 1.97 -11.22
CA ALA A 69 -1.16 2.22 -11.87
C ALA A 69 -1.92 3.39 -11.21
N PHE A 70 -1.89 3.47 -9.88
CA PHE A 70 -2.50 4.57 -9.14
C PHE A 70 -1.71 5.88 -9.29
N ALA A 71 -0.37 5.82 -9.25
CA ALA A 71 0.46 6.99 -9.47
C ALA A 71 0.24 7.61 -10.87
N TYR A 72 0.12 6.76 -11.89
CA TYR A 72 -0.22 7.18 -13.24
C TYR A 72 -1.60 7.84 -13.30
N ALA A 73 -2.63 7.21 -12.73
CA ALA A 73 -3.99 7.78 -12.69
C ALA A 73 -4.03 9.15 -11.98
N LEU A 74 -3.29 9.31 -10.88
CA LEU A 74 -3.15 10.58 -10.17
C LEU A 74 -2.47 11.65 -11.04
N SER A 75 -1.39 11.29 -11.75
CA SER A 75 -0.70 12.22 -12.66
C SER A 75 -1.56 12.64 -13.86
N ALA A 76 -2.31 11.70 -14.44
CA ALA A 76 -3.19 11.96 -15.57
C ALA A 76 -4.42 12.80 -15.17
N GLY A 77 -4.93 12.61 -13.95
CA GLY A 77 -6.00 13.45 -13.38
C GLY A 77 -5.55 14.86 -13.01
N ARG A 78 -4.25 15.08 -12.75
CA ARG A 78 -3.67 16.39 -12.43
C ARG A 78 -3.46 17.28 -13.67
N LEU A 79 -3.54 16.70 -14.86
CA LEU A 79 -3.45 17.37 -16.17
C LEU A 79 -4.83 17.66 -16.78
N ARG A 80 -5.92 17.39 -16.05
CA ARG A 80 -7.29 17.74 -16.41
C ARG A 80 -7.80 18.91 -15.61
#